data_AF-A0A661LRC0-F1
#
_entry.id   AF-A0A661LRC0-F1
#
_cell.length_a   1.000
_cell.length_b   1.000
_cell.length_c   1.000
_cell.angle_alpha   90.00
_cell.angle_beta   90.00
_cell.angle_gamma   90.00
#
_symmetry.space_group_name_H-M   'P 1'
#
loop_
_entity.id
_entity.type
_entity.pdbx_description
1 polymer ?
#
loop_
_entity_poly.entity_id
_entity_poly.type
_entity_poly.pdbx_seq_one_letter_code
_entity_poly.pdbx_strand_id
1 'polypeptide(L)'
;RKHGHSPSEAFNETVEELTQSLIRLVAENGMDWMYANCSTTAQRGALDWRHRFRDAVTPVFEKLYKSVVSGEETRIVLKANSTNDYRERLRKELDEIKLSEMWVAGAAVRSLRPERREKI
;
A
#
# COMPACT_ATOMS: atom_id res chain seq x y z
N ARG A 1 3.47 -13.99 -6.39
CA ARG A 1 2.49 -15.03 -6.82
C ARG A 1 2.68 -15.54 -8.24
N LYS A 2 2.58 -14.72 -9.31
CA LYS A 2 2.70 -15.18 -10.72
C LYS A 2 4.00 -15.95 -11.05
N HIS A 3 5.00 -15.84 -10.16
CA HIS A 3 6.29 -16.50 -10.24
C HIS A 3 6.49 -17.61 -9.18
N GLY A 4 5.42 -18.22 -8.65
CA GLY A 4 5.51 -19.42 -7.80
C GLY A 4 5.37 -19.20 -6.28
N HIS A 5 5.41 -17.96 -5.80
CA HIS A 5 5.24 -17.67 -4.37
C HIS A 5 3.80 -17.85 -3.89
N SER A 6 3.65 -18.36 -2.66
CA SER A 6 2.35 -18.46 -1.99
C SER A 6 1.76 -17.06 -1.70
N PRO A 7 0.43 -16.93 -1.49
CA PRO A 7 -0.18 -15.64 -1.13
C PRO A 7 0.39 -15.02 0.14
N SER A 8 0.62 -15.82 1.19
CA SER A 8 1.17 -15.34 2.47
C SER A 8 2.62 -14.89 2.36
N GLU A 9 3.45 -15.64 1.63
CA GLU A 9 4.83 -15.27 1.35
C GLU A 9 4.90 -13.97 0.54
N ALA A 10 4.13 -13.87 -0.54
CA ALA A 10 4.08 -12.64 -1.34
C ALA A 10 3.58 -11.44 -0.52
N PHE A 11 2.63 -11.64 0.40
CA PHE A 11 2.16 -10.57 1.29
C PHE A 11 3.22 -10.18 2.33
N ASN A 12 3.90 -11.17 2.93
CA ASN A 12 4.96 -10.94 3.92
C ASN A 12 6.10 -10.11 3.31
N GLU A 13 6.63 -10.56 2.18
CA GLU A 13 7.78 -9.94 1.50
C GLU A 13 7.47 -8.58 0.85
N THR A 14 6.20 -8.15 0.84
CA THR A 14 5.79 -6.87 0.26
C THR A 14 5.17 -5.94 1.30
N VAL A 15 3.97 -6.28 1.77
CA VAL A 15 3.16 -5.39 2.60
C VAL A 15 3.62 -5.45 4.06
N GLU A 16 3.90 -6.63 4.62
CA GLU A 16 4.42 -6.69 6.00
C GLU A 16 5.83 -6.13 6.10
N GLU A 17 6.73 -6.45 5.18
CA GLU A 17 8.09 -5.91 5.18
C GLU A 17 8.07 -4.38 5.12
N LEU A 18 7.25 -3.80 4.23
CA LEU A 18 7.06 -2.35 4.20
C LEU A 18 6.49 -1.81 5.51
N THR A 19 5.41 -2.41 6.03
CA THR A 19 4.61 -1.79 7.11
C THR A 19 5.09 -2.09 8.53
N GLN A 20 5.78 -3.20 8.76
CA GLN A 20 6.30 -3.62 10.07
C GLN A 20 7.80 -3.39 10.21
N SER A 21 8.56 -3.36 9.11
CA SER A 21 10.01 -3.19 9.12
C SER A 21 10.40 -1.82 8.54
N LEU A 22 10.36 -1.66 7.21
CA LEU A 22 11.02 -0.54 6.53
C LEU A 22 10.41 0.83 6.87
N ILE A 23 9.09 0.97 6.87
CA ILE A 23 8.44 2.29 7.09
C ILE A 23 8.71 2.83 8.50
N ARG A 24 8.91 1.93 9.48
CA ARG A 24 9.23 2.33 10.86
C ARG A 24 10.64 2.91 10.93
N LEU A 25 11.61 2.25 10.29
CA LEU A 25 12.98 2.76 10.18
C LEU A 25 13.03 4.10 9.44
N VAL A 26 12.24 4.25 8.37
CA VAL A 26 12.12 5.53 7.66
C VAL A 26 11.50 6.62 8.54
N ALA A 27 10.46 6.29 9.31
CA ALA A 27 9.82 7.25 10.22
C ALA A 27 10.76 7.70 11.35
N GLU A 28 11.60 6.80 11.86
CA GLU A 28 12.53 7.09 12.95
C GLU A 28 13.80 7.81 12.47
N ASN A 29 14.38 7.36 11.35
CA ASN A 29 15.74 7.75 10.95
C ASN A 29 15.83 8.42 9.57
N GLY A 30 14.74 8.44 8.79
CA GLY A 30 14.74 8.95 7.42
C GLY A 30 15.07 7.89 6.36
N MET A 31 14.81 8.26 5.10
CA MET A 31 14.92 7.36 3.94
C MET A 31 16.36 7.05 3.56
N ASP A 32 17.25 8.05 3.66
CA ASP A 32 18.67 7.93 3.39
C ASP A 32 19.35 6.98 4.38
N TRP A 33 19.01 7.09 5.67
CA TRP A 33 19.48 6.16 6.69
C TRP A 33 19.01 4.73 6.40
N MET A 34 17.73 4.53 6.06
CA MET A 34 17.20 3.20 5.72
C MET A 34 17.98 2.58 4.55
N TYR A 35 18.25 3.33 3.49
CA TYR A 35 19.06 2.84 2.38
C TYR A 35 20.47 2.48 2.81
N ALA A 36 21.16 3.35 3.56
CA ALA A 36 22.52 3.12 4.02
C ALA A 36 22.65 1.86 4.90
N ASN A 37 21.58 1.47 5.59
CA ASN A 37 21.53 0.31 6.48
C ASN A 37 20.93 -0.95 5.82
N CYS A 38 20.56 -0.90 4.53
CA CYS A 38 20.23 -2.09 3.75
C CYS A 38 21.49 -2.74 3.15
N SER A 39 21.38 -4.01 2.72
CA SER A 39 22.45 -4.70 2.00
C SER A 39 22.80 -4.01 0.67
N THR A 40 24.02 -4.22 0.16
CA THR A 40 24.45 -3.68 -1.14
C THR A 40 23.48 -4.04 -2.28
N THR A 41 22.95 -5.27 -2.28
CA THR A 41 21.98 -5.72 -3.29
C THR A 41 20.69 -4.90 -3.22
N ALA A 42 20.14 -4.69 -2.02
CA ALA A 42 18.92 -3.90 -1.82
C ALA A 42 19.14 -2.43 -2.17
N GLN A 43 20.28 -1.85 -1.79
CA GLN A 43 20.66 -0.48 -2.15
C GLN A 43 20.71 -0.28 -3.66
N ARG A 44 21.39 -1.18 -4.40
CA ARG A 44 21.49 -1.07 -5.86
C ARG A 44 20.13 -1.23 -6.53
N GLY A 45 19.34 -2.21 -6.10
CA GLY A 45 17.96 -2.35 -6.56
C GLY A 45 17.13 -1.07 -6.36
N ALA A 46 17.17 -0.47 -5.17
CA ALA A 46 16.41 0.73 -4.89
C ALA A 46 16.91 1.95 -5.69
N LEU A 47 18.21 2.22 -5.68
CA LEU A 47 18.81 3.40 -6.31
C LEU A 47 18.73 3.35 -7.83
N ASP A 48 18.92 2.18 -8.44
CA ASP A 48 18.92 2.04 -9.89
C ASP A 48 17.49 2.15 -10.47
N TRP A 49 16.46 1.78 -9.70
CA TRP A 49 15.06 1.78 -10.15
C TRP A 49 14.23 2.99 -9.71
N ARG A 50 14.59 3.71 -8.62
CA ARG A 50 13.75 4.78 -8.06
C ARG A 50 13.30 5.85 -9.07
N HIS A 51 14.18 6.24 -10.00
CA HIS A 51 13.86 7.26 -10.99
C HIS A 51 12.89 6.73 -12.06
N ARG A 52 13.03 5.46 -12.46
CA ARG A 52 12.10 4.81 -13.40
C ARG A 52 10.70 4.69 -12.80
N PHE A 53 10.61 4.29 -11.53
CA PHE A 53 9.33 4.25 -10.83
C PHE A 53 8.71 5.64 -10.74
N ARG A 54 9.48 6.65 -10.34
CA ARG A 54 9.03 8.05 -10.32
C ARG A 54 8.45 8.44 -11.68
N ASP A 55 9.21 8.30 -12.76
CA ASP A 55 8.80 8.75 -14.09
C ASP A 55 7.55 8.01 -14.58
N ALA A 56 7.38 6.74 -14.22
CA ALA A 56 6.17 5.97 -14.54
C ALA A 56 4.92 6.46 -13.79
N VAL A 57 5.06 6.90 -12.53
CA VAL A 57 3.92 7.32 -11.69
C VAL A 57 3.65 8.83 -11.75
N THR A 58 4.64 9.65 -12.13
CA THR A 58 4.51 11.11 -12.20
C THR A 58 3.31 11.57 -13.01
N PRO A 59 3.03 11.07 -14.24
CA PRO A 59 1.86 11.52 -15.01
C PRO A 59 0.52 11.25 -14.31
N VAL A 60 0.44 10.16 -13.54
CA VAL A 60 -0.76 9.82 -12.77
C VAL A 60 -0.95 10.80 -11.62
N PHE A 61 0.13 11.12 -10.89
CA PHE A 61 0.09 12.11 -9.82
C PHE A 61 -0.21 13.52 -10.33
N GLU A 62 0.34 13.92 -11.47
CA GLU A 62 0.03 15.22 -12.09
C GLU A 62 -1.46 15.32 -12.47
N LYS A 63 -2.03 14.25 -13.01
CA LYS A 63 -3.47 14.19 -13.31
C LYS A 63 -4.30 14.28 -12.03
N LEU A 64 -3.94 13.53 -11.00
CA LEU A 64 -4.62 13.56 -9.71
C LEU A 64 -4.55 14.96 -9.08
N TYR A 65 -3.39 15.60 -9.08
CA TYR A 65 -3.23 16.94 -8.55
C TYR A 65 -4.12 17.96 -9.27
N LYS A 66 -4.14 17.93 -10.61
CA LYS A 66 -5.03 18.79 -11.41
C LYS A 66 -6.50 18.55 -11.10
N SER A 67 -6.92 17.29 -10.92
CA SER A 67 -8.30 16.92 -10.56
C SER A 67 -8.72 17.44 -9.18
N VAL A 68 -7.79 17.41 -8.21
CA VAL A 68 -8.03 17.97 -6.87
C VAL A 68 -8.15 19.49 -6.95
N VAL A 69 -7.19 20.16 -7.59
CA VAL A 69 -7.16 21.64 -7.67
C VAL A 69 -8.35 22.20 -8.46
N SER A 70 -8.84 21.50 -9.49
CA SER A 70 -10.02 21.91 -10.24
C SER A 70 -11.34 21.71 -9.49
N GLY A 71 -11.31 21.04 -8.33
CA GLY A 71 -12.52 20.66 -7.57
C GLY A 71 -13.27 19.46 -8.13
N GLU A 72 -12.73 18.76 -9.13
CA GLU A 72 -13.38 17.59 -9.73
C GLU A 72 -13.50 16.44 -8.74
N GLU A 73 -12.46 16.16 -7.94
CA GLU A 73 -12.54 15.16 -6.86
C GLU A 73 -13.60 15.52 -5.82
N THR A 74 -13.72 16.81 -5.46
CA THR A 74 -14.79 17.29 -4.55
C THR A 74 -16.17 17.05 -5.15
N ARG A 75 -16.35 17.36 -6.45
CA ARG A 75 -17.61 17.12 -7.16
C ARG A 75 -17.97 15.63 -7.18
N ILE A 76 -16.99 14.74 -7.38
CA ILE A 76 -17.17 13.29 -7.36
C ILE A 76 -17.64 12.84 -5.97
N VAL A 77 -16.96 13.29 -4.90
CA VAL A 77 -17.32 12.95 -3.50
C VAL A 77 -18.73 13.41 -3.17
N LEU A 78 -19.07 14.67 -3.46
CA LEU A 78 -20.42 15.21 -3.19
C LEU A 78 -21.49 14.42 -3.95
N LYS A 79 -21.25 14.12 -5.24
CA LYS A 79 -22.19 13.33 -6.05
C LYS A 79 -22.38 11.92 -5.49
N ALA A 80 -21.30 11.25 -5.08
CA ALA A 80 -21.38 9.89 -4.53
C ALA A 80 -22.11 9.88 -3.17
N ASN A 81 -21.81 10.82 -2.28
CA ASN A 81 -22.39 10.86 -0.93
C ASN A 81 -23.85 11.35 -0.90
N SER A 82 -24.32 12.00 -1.97
CA SER A 82 -25.70 12.51 -2.04
C SER A 82 -26.73 11.46 -2.47
N THR A 83 -26.31 10.24 -2.81
CA THR A 83 -27.24 9.19 -3.22
C THR A 83 -27.83 8.46 -2.00
N ASN A 84 -29.11 8.10 -2.06
CA ASN A 84 -29.80 7.41 -0.96
C ASN A 84 -29.20 6.02 -0.67
N ASP A 85 -28.52 5.42 -1.65
CA ASP A 85 -27.89 4.10 -1.61
C ASP A 85 -26.37 4.15 -1.33
N TYR A 86 -25.81 5.31 -0.98
CA TYR A 86 -24.36 5.50 -0.84
C TYR A 86 -23.68 4.43 0.03
N ARG A 87 -24.27 4.10 1.19
CA ARG A 87 -23.70 3.10 2.11
C ARG A 87 -23.58 1.71 1.50
N GLU A 88 -24.57 1.30 0.71
CA GLU A 88 -24.58 -0.01 0.05
C GLU A 88 -23.49 -0.06 -1.03
N ARG A 89 -23.41 1.00 -1.85
CA ARG A 89 -22.38 1.12 -2.88
C ARG A 89 -20.97 1.16 -2.31
N LEU A 90 -20.73 1.96 -1.28
CA LEU A 90 -19.46 2.02 -0.57
C LEU A 90 -19.10 0.65 0.00
N ARG A 91 -20.06 -0.07 0.60
CA ARG A 91 -19.82 -1.41 1.13
C ARG A 91 -19.36 -2.37 0.04
N LYS A 92 -19.96 -2.32 -1.15
CA LYS A 92 -19.53 -3.15 -2.28
C LYS A 92 -18.09 -2.86 -2.68
N GLU A 93 -17.71 -1.59 -2.81
CA GLU A 93 -16.33 -1.19 -3.15
C GLU A 93 -15.32 -1.61 -2.07
N LEU A 94 -15.68 -1.46 -0.80
CA LEU A 94 -14.84 -1.90 0.32
C LEU A 94 -14.73 -3.44 0.40
N ASP A 95 -15.81 -4.16 0.12
CA ASP A 95 -15.83 -5.62 0.10
C ASP A 95 -14.96 -6.16 -1.06
N GLU A 96 -14.90 -5.48 -2.22
CA GLU A 96 -13.96 -5.85 -3.30
C GLU A 96 -12.50 -5.81 -2.84
N ILE A 97 -12.10 -4.79 -2.08
CA ILE A 97 -10.75 -4.69 -1.50
C ILE A 97 -10.56 -5.77 -0.43
N LYS A 98 -11.49 -5.86 0.53
CA LYS A 98 -11.42 -6.78 1.66
C LYS A 98 -11.31 -8.24 1.22
N LEU A 99 -12.07 -8.62 0.19
CA LEU A 99 -12.13 -9.98 -0.34
C LEU A 99 -11.07 -10.25 -1.41
N SER A 100 -10.29 -9.24 -1.81
CA SER A 100 -9.14 -9.47 -2.69
C SER A 100 -8.15 -10.44 -2.06
N GLU A 101 -7.51 -11.25 -2.91
CA GLU A 101 -6.54 -12.28 -2.48
C GLU A 101 -5.46 -11.71 -1.55
N MET A 102 -4.95 -10.51 -1.86
CA MET A 102 -3.93 -9.83 -1.08
C MET A 102 -4.40 -9.56 0.35
N TRP A 103 -5.63 -9.06 0.53
CA TRP A 103 -6.11 -8.67 1.86
C TRP A 103 -6.66 -9.84 2.67
N VAL A 104 -7.13 -10.91 2.03
CA VAL A 104 -7.41 -12.20 2.69
C VAL A 104 -6.12 -12.83 3.22
N ALA A 105 -5.07 -12.91 2.41
CA ALA A 105 -3.76 -13.39 2.84
C ALA A 105 -3.20 -12.52 3.98
N GLY A 106 -3.31 -11.19 3.84
CA GLY A 106 -2.91 -10.25 4.86
C GLY A 106 -3.66 -10.40 6.18
N ALA A 107 -4.95 -10.73 6.17
CA ALA A 107 -5.69 -10.97 7.40
C ALA A 107 -5.16 -12.18 8.16
N ALA A 108 -4.84 -13.28 7.45
CA ALA A 108 -4.24 -14.48 8.04
C ALA A 108 -2.81 -14.21 8.55
N VAL A 109 -1.99 -13.48 7.79
CA VAL A 109 -0.65 -13.09 8.22
C VAL A 109 -0.71 -12.21 9.48
N ARG A 110 -1.57 -11.19 9.48
CA ARG A 110 -1.69 -10.25 10.61
C ARG A 110 -2.21 -10.91 11.89
N SER A 111 -2.99 -11.99 11.79
CA SER A 111 -3.47 -12.72 12.98
C SER A 111 -2.35 -13.51 13.67
N LEU A 112 -1.26 -13.84 12.96
CA LEU A 112 -0.13 -14.62 13.47
C LEU A 112 0.97 -13.77 14.12
N ARG A 113 0.83 -12.44 14.12
CA ARG A 113 1.87 -11.53 14.64
C ARG A 113 2.14 -11.74 16.14
N PRO A 114 3.39 -11.54 16.61
CA PRO A 114 3.75 -11.80 18.01
C PRO A 114 2.87 -11.07 19.03
N GLU A 115 2.53 -9.80 18.80
CA GLU A 115 1.72 -8.99 19.71
C GLU A 115 0.26 -9.47 19.85
N ARG A 116 -0.19 -10.39 19.00
CA ARG A 116 -1.51 -11.03 19.10
C ARG A 116 -1.47 -12.36 19.84
N ARG A 117 -0.29 -12.96 20.00
CA ARG A 117 -0.11 -14.25 20.70
C ARG A 117 -0.14 -14.10 22.22
N GLU A 118 0.30 -12.95 22.74
CA GLU A 118 0.28 -12.65 24.19
C GLU A 118 -1.11 -12.32 24.75
N LYS A 119 -2.17 -12.36 23.92
CA LYS A 119 -3.57 -12.13 24.31
C LYS A 119 -4.40 -13.41 24.45
N ILE A 120 -3.75 -14.58 24.40
CA ILE A 120 -4.33 -15.91 24.68
C ILE A 120 -3.58 -16.50 25.86
#